data_AF-A0A4U7FBQ1-F1
#
_entry.id   AF-A0A4U7FBQ1-F1
#
_cell.length_a   1.000
_cell.length_b   1.000
_cell.length_c   1.000
_cell.angle_alpha   90.00
_cell.angle_beta   90.00
_cell.angle_gamma   90.00
#
_symmetry.space_group_name_H-M   'P 1'
#
loop_
_entity.id
_entity.type
_entity.pdbx_description
1 polymer ?
#
loop_
_entity_poly.entity_id
_entity_poly.type
_entity_poly.pdbx_seq_one_letter_code
_entity_poly.pdbx_strand_id
1 'polypeptide(L)'
;MSLARRLLLGSNRDGSPRRYRLLVPPLLFLVSFAAYALGVFEVAGGVVFLAGQAALLGVVAAAALAYRRAGLALAWATVYGALLGSNADHYLLGLPGRPVGERVAALLGLDGLVFVGVEALALGTLAWVAGAVAVRGVEAFRARSEEAPAE
;
A
#
# COMPACT_ATOMS: atom_id res chain seq x y z
N MET A 1 19.82 17.11 1.55
CA MET A 1 18.37 16.87 1.80
C MET A 1 18.16 16.71 3.29
N SER A 2 17.10 17.29 3.87
CA SER A 2 16.75 17.06 5.28
C SER A 2 16.36 15.59 5.54
N LEU A 3 16.54 15.13 6.78
CA LEU A 3 16.21 13.76 7.20
C LEU A 3 14.73 13.45 6.95
N ALA A 4 13.84 14.38 7.29
CA ALA A 4 12.40 14.27 7.01
C ALA A 4 12.10 14.04 5.53
N ARG A 5 12.73 14.81 4.63
CA ARG A 5 12.53 14.67 3.18
C ARG A 5 13.02 13.31 2.66
N ARG A 6 14.09 12.78 3.25
CA ARG A 6 14.63 11.45 2.89
C ARG A 6 13.73 10.31 3.36
N LEU A 7 13.15 10.41 4.56
CA LEU A 7 12.18 9.44 5.06
C LEU A 7 10.90 9.45 4.22
N LEU A 8 10.36 10.63 3.92
CA LEU A 8 9.12 10.78 3.18
C LEU A 8 9.25 10.33 1.71
N LEU A 9 10.35 10.68 1.03
CA LEU A 9 10.50 10.47 -0.41
C LEU A 9 11.40 9.27 -0.79
N GLY A 10 12.14 8.72 0.18
CA GLY A 10 13.12 7.65 -0.05
C GLY A 10 14.50 8.17 -0.45
N SER A 11 15.46 7.25 -0.55
CA SER A 11 16.85 7.53 -0.93
C SER A 11 17.07 7.18 -2.40
N ASN A 12 17.52 8.14 -3.22
CA ASN A 12 17.72 7.98 -4.67
C ASN A 12 19.02 7.24 -5.03
N ARG A 13 19.31 6.10 -4.36
CA ARG A 13 20.58 5.38 -4.52
C ARG A 13 20.55 4.30 -5.61
N ASP A 14 19.38 3.74 -5.87
CA ASP A 14 19.24 2.63 -6.82
C ASP A 14 18.54 3.16 -8.08
N GLY A 15 19.25 3.20 -9.20
CA GLY A 15 18.83 3.74 -10.51
C GLY A 15 17.62 3.08 -11.18
N SER A 16 16.75 2.38 -10.43
CA SER A 16 15.41 2.02 -10.86
C SER A 16 14.65 3.29 -11.26
N PRO A 17 14.00 3.35 -12.43
CA PRO A 17 13.27 4.54 -12.82
C PRO A 17 12.15 4.79 -11.81
N ARG A 18 12.31 5.84 -11.00
CA ARG A 18 11.38 6.29 -9.96
C ARG A 18 9.93 6.33 -10.48
N ARG A 19 9.77 6.57 -11.77
CA ARG A 19 8.52 6.54 -12.54
C ARG A 19 7.73 5.25 -12.38
N TYR A 20 8.36 4.07 -12.42
CA TYR A 20 7.63 2.79 -12.28
C TYR A 20 7.08 2.57 -10.88
N ARG A 21 7.79 3.05 -9.84
CA ARG A 21 7.33 2.95 -8.45
C ARG A 21 6.08 3.81 -8.21
N LEU A 22 5.97 4.94 -8.90
CA LEU A 22 4.80 5.81 -8.83
C LEU A 22 3.54 5.20 -9.46
N LEU A 23 3.69 4.15 -10.29
CA LEU A 23 2.56 3.41 -10.85
C LEU A 23 1.99 2.38 -9.87
N VAL A 24 2.70 2.07 -8.78
CA VAL A 24 2.25 1.02 -7.84
C VAL A 24 0.92 1.38 -7.16
N PRO A 25 0.71 2.59 -6.62
CA PRO A 25 -0.59 2.96 -6.04
C PRO A 25 -1.80 2.81 -6.99
N PRO A 26 -1.78 3.38 -8.22
CA PRO A 26 -2.92 3.21 -9.12
C PRO A 26 -3.07 1.76 -9.63
N LEU A 27 -1.98 1.00 -9.80
CA LEU A 27 -2.08 -0.42 -10.16
C LEU A 27 -2.71 -1.24 -9.04
N LEU A 28 -2.33 -0.99 -7.78
CA LEU A 28 -2.90 -1.67 -6.62
C LEU A 28 -4.39 -1.37 -6.44
N PHE A 29 -4.80 -0.13 -6.74
CA PHE A 29 -6.21 0.20 -6.83
C PHE A 29 -6.93 -0.67 -7.86
N LEU A 30 -6.42 -0.74 -9.09
CA LEU A 30 -7.04 -1.51 -10.17
C LEU A 30 -7.08 -3.01 -9.86
N VAL A 31 -5.98 -3.58 -9.33
CA VAL A 31 -5.88 -4.99 -8.96
C VAL A 31 -6.85 -5.33 -7.83
N SER A 32 -6.90 -4.51 -6.78
CA SER A 32 -7.81 -4.71 -5.65
C SER A 32 -9.27 -4.62 -6.08
N PHE A 33 -9.62 -3.57 -6.84
CA PHE A 33 -10.97 -3.40 -7.40
C PHE A 33 -11.38 -4.59 -8.26
N ALA A 34 -10.52 -5.01 -9.20
CA ALA A 34 -10.80 -6.15 -10.07
C ALA A 34 -10.93 -7.46 -9.27
N ALA A 35 -10.10 -7.67 -8.25
CA ALA A 35 -10.16 -8.87 -7.43
C ALA A 35 -11.48 -8.99 -6.65
N TYR A 36 -12.00 -7.88 -6.10
CA TYR A 36 -13.32 -7.87 -5.46
C TYR A 36 -14.45 -8.00 -6.49
N ALA A 37 -14.39 -7.24 -7.60
CA ALA A 37 -15.42 -7.27 -8.64
C ALA A 37 -15.57 -8.65 -9.30
N LEU A 38 -14.48 -9.41 -9.40
CA LEU A 38 -14.46 -10.78 -9.94
C LEU A 38 -14.74 -11.85 -8.87
N GLY A 39 -14.94 -11.47 -7.61
CA GLY A 39 -15.18 -12.39 -6.50
C GLY A 39 -13.95 -13.22 -6.08
N VAL A 40 -12.75 -12.81 -6.49
CA VAL A 40 -11.48 -13.44 -6.06
C VAL A 40 -11.18 -13.11 -4.59
N PHE A 41 -11.52 -11.88 -4.17
CA PHE A 41 -11.43 -11.48 -2.77
C PHE A 41 -12.80 -11.57 -2.10
N GLU A 42 -12.83 -12.21 -0.93
CA GLU A 42 -14.03 -12.32 -0.12
C GLU A 42 -14.19 -11.12 0.84
N VAL A 43 -15.43 -10.71 1.05
CA VAL A 43 -15.80 -9.75 2.10
C VAL A 43 -16.09 -10.56 3.37
N ALA A 44 -15.11 -10.67 4.27
CA ALA A 44 -15.30 -11.38 5.54
C ALA A 44 -16.30 -10.60 6.43
N GLY A 45 -17.51 -11.14 6.60
CA GLY A 45 -18.66 -10.48 7.23
C GLY A 45 -18.59 -10.25 8.75
N GLY A 46 -17.42 -10.25 9.39
CA GLY A 46 -17.28 -10.20 10.84
C GLY A 46 -16.96 -8.83 11.44
N VAL A 47 -16.17 -8.00 10.73
CA VAL A 47 -15.80 -6.65 11.19
C VAL A 47 -15.68 -5.77 9.95
N VAL A 48 -16.74 -5.00 9.66
CA VAL A 48 -17.02 -4.30 8.39
C VAL A 48 -16.03 -3.17 8.04
N PHE A 49 -15.00 -2.94 8.85
CA PHE A 49 -14.21 -1.72 8.75
C PHE A 49 -12.94 -1.85 7.91
N LEU A 50 -12.31 -3.04 7.84
CA LEU A 50 -11.06 -3.22 7.11
C LEU A 50 -11.17 -4.31 6.04
N ALA A 51 -10.99 -3.93 4.78
CA ALA A 51 -10.90 -4.86 3.65
C ALA A 51 -9.62 -5.70 3.76
N GLY A 52 -9.68 -6.84 4.49
CA GLY A 52 -8.50 -7.59 4.91
C GLY A 52 -7.57 -8.02 3.76
N GLN A 53 -8.13 -8.48 2.63
CA GLN A 53 -7.33 -8.88 1.47
C GLN A 53 -6.68 -7.68 0.77
N ALA A 54 -7.41 -6.55 0.63
CA ALA A 54 -6.84 -5.30 0.13
C ALA A 54 -5.75 -4.74 1.07
N ALA A 55 -5.98 -4.79 2.38
CA ALA A 55 -5.02 -4.37 3.39
C ALA A 55 -3.73 -5.19 3.30
N LEU A 56 -3.85 -6.53 3.22
CA LEU A 56 -2.72 -7.43 3.06
C LEU A 56 -1.95 -7.13 1.77
N LEU A 57 -2.66 -7.02 0.64
CA LEU A 57 -2.07 -6.69 -0.65
C LEU A 57 -1.29 -5.36 -0.59
N GLY A 58 -1.90 -4.32 -0.02
CA GLY A 58 -1.29 -3.01 0.16
C GLY A 58 -0.05 -3.05 1.07
N VAL A 59 -0.14 -3.74 2.20
CA VAL A 59 0.95 -3.89 3.18
C VAL A 59 2.14 -4.62 2.57
N VAL A 60 1.90 -5.74 1.88
CA VAL A 60 2.97 -6.52 1.24
C VAL A 60 3.68 -5.68 0.17
N ALA A 61 2.92 -4.99 -0.69
CA ALA A 61 3.49 -4.12 -1.71
C ALA A 61 4.27 -2.94 -1.11
N ALA A 62 3.73 -2.30 -0.07
CA ALA A 62 4.39 -1.21 0.64
C ALA A 62 5.69 -1.66 1.33
N ALA A 63 5.69 -2.83 1.97
CA ALA A 63 6.88 -3.41 2.59
C ALA A 63 7.95 -3.74 1.53
N ALA A 64 7.56 -4.31 0.39
CA ALA A 64 8.47 -4.58 -0.72
C ALA A 64 9.08 -3.30 -1.30
N LEU A 65 8.28 -2.23 -1.43
CA LEU A 65 8.78 -0.91 -1.84
C LEU A 65 9.75 -0.32 -0.81
N ALA A 66 9.44 -0.41 0.48
CA ALA A 66 10.29 0.07 1.56
C ALA A 66 11.61 -0.71 1.65
N TYR A 67 11.58 -2.03 1.42
CA TYR A 67 12.78 -2.86 1.27
C TYR A 67 13.67 -2.37 0.13
N ARG A 68 13.06 -1.92 -0.99
CA ARG A 68 13.74 -1.22 -2.10
C ARG A 68 14.02 0.26 -1.81
N ARG A 69 14.05 0.66 -0.54
CA ARG A 69 14.37 2.01 -0.04
C ARG A 69 13.42 3.12 -0.53
N ALA A 70 12.18 2.77 -0.88
CA ALA A 70 11.15 3.76 -1.18
C ALA A 70 10.72 4.54 0.07
N GLY A 71 10.19 5.75 -0.14
CA GLY A 71 9.76 6.63 0.92
C GLY A 71 8.41 6.27 1.53
N LEU A 72 8.17 6.79 2.72
CA LEU A 72 6.95 6.59 3.51
C LEU A 72 5.68 7.06 2.77
N ALA A 73 5.76 8.16 2.02
CA ALA A 73 4.61 8.67 1.26
C ALA A 73 4.13 7.67 0.20
N LEU A 74 5.05 6.94 -0.41
CA LEU A 74 4.70 5.91 -1.39
C LEU A 74 4.07 4.69 -0.71
N ALA A 75 4.52 4.33 0.49
CA ALA A 75 3.90 3.26 1.28
C ALA A 75 2.45 3.61 1.63
N TRP A 76 2.19 4.83 2.11
CA TRP A 76 0.82 5.30 2.36
C TRP A 76 -0.04 5.27 1.11
N ALA A 77 0.44 5.85 -0.01
CA ALA A 77 -0.31 5.85 -1.26
C ALA A 77 -0.60 4.43 -1.77
N THR A 78 0.33 3.49 -1.59
CA THR A 78 0.16 2.10 -2.02
C THR A 78 -0.93 1.39 -1.23
N VAL A 79 -0.93 1.51 0.10
CA VAL A 79 -1.99 0.94 0.93
C VAL A 79 -3.33 1.62 0.66
N TYR A 80 -3.34 2.95 0.55
CA TYR A 80 -4.54 3.71 0.24
C TYR A 80 -5.16 3.27 -1.08
N GLY A 81 -4.34 3.11 -2.13
CA GLY A 81 -4.81 2.62 -3.43
C GLY A 81 -5.48 1.26 -3.32
N ALA A 82 -4.84 0.30 -2.63
CA ALA A 82 -5.41 -1.03 -2.44
C ALA A 82 -6.76 -1.00 -1.69
N LEU A 83 -6.85 -0.27 -0.57
CA LEU A 83 -8.09 -0.14 0.21
C LEU A 83 -9.19 0.57 -0.58
N LEU A 84 -8.84 1.65 -1.30
CA LEU A 84 -9.77 2.37 -2.15
C LEU A 84 -10.35 1.49 -3.26
N GLY A 85 -9.59 0.51 -3.76
CA GLY A 85 -10.09 -0.48 -4.71
C GLY A 85 -11.25 -1.31 -4.16
N SER A 86 -11.18 -1.72 -2.89
CA SER A 86 -12.28 -2.40 -2.21
C SER A 86 -13.50 -1.48 -2.03
N ASN A 87 -13.28 -0.22 -1.66
CA ASN A 87 -14.38 0.75 -1.54
C ASN A 87 -15.05 1.03 -2.90
N ALA A 88 -14.28 1.08 -3.98
CA ALA A 88 -14.82 1.26 -5.32
C ALA A 88 -15.74 0.11 -5.71
N ASP A 89 -15.39 -1.14 -5.40
CA ASP A 89 -16.27 -2.29 -5.61
C ASP A 89 -17.57 -2.13 -4.80
N HIS A 90 -17.44 -1.86 -3.49
CA HIS A 90 -18.58 -1.69 -2.60
C HIS A 90 -19.56 -0.61 -3.08
N TYR A 91 -19.08 0.60 -3.39
CA TYR A 91 -19.95 1.72 -3.76
C TYR A 91 -20.43 1.67 -5.21
N LEU A 92 -19.58 1.25 -6.16
CA LEU A 92 -19.92 1.28 -7.59
C LEU A 92 -20.68 0.04 -8.05
N LEU A 93 -20.38 -1.13 -7.47
CA LEU A 93 -20.98 -2.41 -7.87
C LEU A 93 -21.97 -2.92 -6.82
N GLY A 94 -21.69 -2.74 -5.53
CA GLY A 94 -22.53 -3.23 -4.43
C GLY A 94 -23.89 -2.54 -4.23
N LEU A 95 -24.16 -1.39 -4.88
CA LEU A 95 -25.40 -0.61 -4.69
C LEU A 95 -26.31 -0.50 -5.94
N PRO A 96 -26.72 -1.59 -6.61
CA PRO A 96 -27.27 -1.58 -7.99
C PRO A 96 -28.53 -0.73 -8.18
N GLY A 97 -29.30 -0.48 -7.12
CA GLY A 97 -30.50 0.34 -7.17
C GLY A 97 -30.28 1.86 -7.16
N ARG A 98 -29.04 2.35 -7.00
CA ARG A 98 -28.74 3.79 -6.95
C ARG A 98 -28.23 4.34 -8.29
N PRO A 99 -28.57 5.59 -8.65
CA PRO A 99 -27.96 6.29 -9.78
C PRO A 99 -26.44 6.29 -9.70
N VAL A 100 -25.76 6.21 -10.85
CA VAL A 100 -24.28 6.19 -10.92
C VAL A 100 -23.68 7.44 -10.27
N GLY A 101 -24.30 8.60 -10.44
CA GLY A 101 -23.84 9.85 -9.82
C GLY A 101 -23.82 9.77 -8.28
N GLU A 102 -24.84 9.19 -7.67
CA GLU A 102 -24.90 9.01 -6.21
C GLU A 102 -23.87 8.00 -5.71
N ARG A 103 -23.61 6.94 -6.49
CA ARG A 103 -22.59 5.93 -6.18
C ARG A 103 -21.18 6.54 -6.19
N VAL A 104 -20.89 7.36 -7.21
CA VAL A 104 -19.62 8.09 -7.30
C VAL A 104 -19.51 9.12 -6.17
N ALA A 105 -20.58 9.86 -5.86
CA ALA A 105 -20.59 10.80 -4.75
C ALA A 105 -20.36 10.11 -3.39
N ALA A 106 -20.95 8.92 -3.19
CA ALA A 106 -20.72 8.11 -1.99
C ALA A 106 -19.26 7.64 -1.87
N LEU A 107 -18.66 7.18 -2.97
CA LEU A 107 -17.24 6.79 -3.01
C LEU A 107 -16.30 7.98 -2.69
N LEU A 108 -16.66 9.18 -3.14
CA LEU A 108 -15.89 10.40 -2.93
C LEU A 108 -16.26 11.13 -1.63
N GLY A 109 -17.11 10.53 -0.79
CA GLY A 109 -17.49 11.08 0.51
C GLY A 109 -16.25 11.27 1.39
N LEU A 110 -16.09 12.48 1.94
CA LEU A 110 -14.92 12.85 2.73
C LEU A 110 -14.71 11.91 3.92
N ASP A 111 -15.77 11.53 4.62
CA ASP A 111 -15.68 10.65 5.79
C ASP A 111 -15.08 9.29 5.42
N GLY A 112 -15.51 8.71 4.30
CA GLY A 112 -14.98 7.44 3.80
C GLY A 112 -13.52 7.55 3.34
N LEU A 113 -13.18 8.62 2.63
CA LEU A 113 -11.80 8.86 2.17
C LEU A 113 -10.85 9.12 3.35
N VAL A 114 -11.30 9.88 4.36
CA VAL A 114 -10.53 10.14 5.59
C VAL A 114 -10.32 8.85 6.36
N PHE A 115 -11.38 8.02 6.50
CA PHE A 115 -11.29 6.74 7.17
C PHE A 115 -10.24 5.83 6.51
N VAL A 116 -10.31 5.62 5.20
CA VAL A 116 -9.29 4.88 4.43
C VAL A 116 -7.91 5.53 4.54
N GLY A 117 -7.85 6.86 4.60
CA GLY A 117 -6.64 7.63 4.82
C GLY A 117 -5.96 7.26 6.13
N VAL A 118 -6.71 7.19 7.23
CA VAL A 118 -6.20 6.80 8.54
C VAL A 118 -5.68 5.36 8.54
N GLU A 119 -6.41 4.43 7.93
CA GLU A 119 -5.97 3.04 7.79
C GLU A 119 -4.66 2.94 6.99
N ALA A 120 -4.58 3.66 5.87
CA ALA A 120 -3.39 3.70 5.03
C ALA A 120 -2.18 4.32 5.73
N LEU A 121 -2.40 5.35 6.57
CA LEU A 121 -1.34 5.93 7.39
C LEU A 121 -0.82 4.92 8.41
N ALA A 122 -1.71 4.24 9.13
CA ALA A 122 -1.32 3.25 10.14
C ALA A 122 -0.60 2.05 9.50
N LEU A 123 -1.26 1.37 8.56
CA LEU A 123 -0.75 0.18 7.90
C LEU A 123 0.48 0.46 7.03
N GLY A 124 0.46 1.57 6.29
CA GLY A 124 1.59 1.97 5.44
C GLY A 124 2.83 2.30 6.26
N THR A 125 2.68 2.89 7.45
CA THR A 125 3.81 3.13 8.36
C THR A 125 4.36 1.82 8.90
N LEU A 126 3.51 0.90 9.36
CA LEU A 126 3.93 -0.42 9.82
C LEU A 126 4.67 -1.20 8.72
N ALA A 127 4.11 -1.24 7.51
CA ALA A 127 4.71 -1.88 6.36
C ALA A 127 6.07 -1.27 5.99
N TRP A 128 6.16 0.06 6.03
CA TRP A 128 7.41 0.77 5.74
C TRP A 128 8.49 0.47 6.78
N VAL A 129 8.14 0.48 8.06
CA VAL A 129 9.08 0.09 9.14
C VAL A 129 9.56 -1.33 8.94
N ALA A 130 8.65 -2.29 8.69
CA ALA A 130 9.00 -3.68 8.45
C ALA A 130 9.99 -3.85 7.28
N GLY A 131 9.70 -3.24 6.12
CA GLY A 131 10.59 -3.28 4.96
C GLY A 131 11.95 -2.60 5.21
N ALA A 132 11.95 -1.48 5.94
CA ALA A 132 13.16 -0.76 6.31
C ALA A 132 14.03 -1.49 7.36
N VAL A 133 13.43 -2.28 8.24
CA VAL A 133 14.16 -3.14 9.17
C VAL A 133 14.73 -4.36 8.42
N ALA A 134 13.93 -4.97 7.55
CA ALA A 134 14.36 -6.13 6.76
C ALA A 134 15.60 -5.84 5.91
N VAL A 135 15.66 -4.69 5.21
CA VAL A 135 16.83 -4.32 4.40
C VAL A 135 18.09 -4.14 5.26
N ARG A 136 17.97 -3.57 6.47
CA ARG A 136 19.10 -3.43 7.40
C ARG A 136 19.57 -4.78 7.94
N GLY A 137 18.65 -5.69 8.23
CA GLY A 137 18.97 -7.03 8.68
C GLY A 137 19.75 -7.82 7.62
N VAL A 138 19.31 -7.76 6.35
CA VAL A 138 19.99 -8.40 5.23
C VAL A 138 21.40 -7.80 5.01
N GLU A 139 21.54 -6.48 5.10
CA GLU A 139 22.84 -5.81 4.97
C GLU A 139 23.80 -6.19 6.10
N ALA A 140 23.32 -6.24 7.35
CA ALA A 140 24.12 -6.63 8.49
C ALA A 140 24.55 -8.11 8.42
N PHE A 141 23.67 -9.00 7.94
CA PHE A 141 24.00 -10.40 7.73
C PHE A 141 25.07 -10.56 6.65
N ARG A 142 24.92 -9.87 5.51
CA ARG A 142 25.89 -9.93 4.41
C ARG A 142 27.27 -9.43 4.83
N ALA A 143 27.35 -8.32 5.55
CA ALA A 143 28.62 -7.79 6.05
C ALA A 143 29.36 -8.81 6.94
N ARG A 144 28.63 -9.50 7.84
CA ARG A 144 29.21 -10.56 8.69
C ARG A 144 29.69 -11.76 7.89
N SER A 145 28.99 -12.14 6.81
CA SER A 145 29.42 -13.24 5.94
C SER A 145 30.65 -12.88 5.11
N GLU A 146 30.82 -11.62 4.73
CA GLU A 146 31.98 -11.12 3.98
C GLU A 146 33.23 -10.93 4.86
N GLU A 147 33.07 -10.76 6.17
CA GLU A 147 34.17 -10.79 7.15
C GLU A 147 34.62 -12.22 7.51
N ALA A 148 33.82 -13.23 7.16
CA ALA A 148 34.06 -14.65 7.46
C ALA A 148 34.79 -15.52 6.38
N PRO A 149 35.49 -15.01 5.34
CA PRO A 149 36.42 -15.82 4.53
C PRO A 149 37.89 -15.43 4.83
N ALA A 150 38.86 -16.31 5.13
CA ALA A 150 39.00 -17.76 5.02
C ALA A 150 39.94 -18.27 6.14
N GLU A 151 39.62 -19.42 6.74
CA GLU A 151 40.61 -20.33 7.35
C GLU A 151 41.05 -21.38 6.32
#